data_AF-G5RZR0-F1
#
_entry.id   AF-G5RZR0-F1
#
_cell.length_a   1.000
_cell.length_b   1.000
_cell.length_c   1.000
_cell.angle_alpha   90.00
_cell.angle_beta   90.00
_cell.angle_gamma   90.00
#
_symmetry.space_group_name_H-M   'P 1'
#
loop_
_entity.id
_entity.type
_entity.pdbx_description
1 polymer ?
#
loop_
_entity_poly.entity_id
_entity_poly.type
_entity_poly.pdbx_seq_one_letter_code
_entity_poly.pdbx_strand_id
1 'polypeptide(L)' 'MPRGGQLLLGEQNGELTLKALVHPDFLSDGEKFSTALNGFYNYLEVFSRSLMR' A
#
# COMPACT_ATOMS: atom_id res chain seq x y z
N MET A 1 5.26 4.88 4.58
CA MET A 1 6.02 4.11 3.56
C MET A 1 6.17 2.66 3.98
N PRO A 2 6.21 1.71 3.04
CA PRO A 2 6.34 0.30 3.37
C PRO A 2 7.72 -0.03 3.93
N ARG A 3 7.78 -0.97 4.87
CA ARG A 3 8.99 -1.54 5.43
C ARG A 3 9.76 -2.26 4.31
N GLY A 4 11.02 -1.90 4.12
CA GLY A 4 11.83 -2.38 2.99
C GLY A 4 11.61 -1.61 1.67
N GLY A 5 10.81 -0.54 1.68
CA GLY A 5 10.67 0.36 0.54
C GLY A 5 9.82 -0.17 -0.62
N GLN A 6 9.24 -1.37 -0.50
CA GLN A 6 8.43 -2.00 -1.56
C GLN A 6 7.08 -2.49 -1.03
N LEU A 7 6.07 -2.40 -1.88
CA LEU A 7 4.78 -3.06 -1.66
C LEU A 7 4.88 -4.56 -1.96
N LEU A 8 3.96 -5.32 -1.41
CA LEU A 8 3.89 -6.77 -1.59
C LEU A 8 2.65 -7.13 -2.40
N LEU A 9 2.78 -8.15 -3.24
CA LEU A 9 1.65 -8.78 -3.91
C LEU A 9 1.37 -10.14 -3.25
N GLY A 10 0.09 -10.48 -3.15
CA GLY A 10 -0.35 -11.80 -2.72
C GLY A 10 -1.70 -12.13 -3.34
N GLU A 11 -2.28 -13.24 -2.93
CA GLU A 11 -3.61 -13.67 -3.35
C GLU A 11 -4.49 -13.87 -2.12
N GLN A 12 -5.75 -13.48 -2.21
CA GLN A 12 -6.75 -13.69 -1.17
C GLN A 12 -8.12 -13.86 -1.82
N ASN A 13 -8.84 -14.93 -1.48
CA ASN A 13 -10.17 -15.24 -2.02
C ASN A 13 -10.21 -15.32 -3.57
N GLY A 14 -9.11 -15.75 -4.20
CA GLY A 14 -8.99 -15.79 -5.67
C GLY A 14 -8.74 -14.42 -6.31
N GLU A 15 -8.50 -13.38 -5.51
CA GLU A 15 -8.21 -12.03 -5.98
C GLU A 15 -6.76 -11.63 -5.70
N LEU A 16 -6.15 -10.92 -6.65
CA LEU A 16 -4.83 -10.33 -6.48
C LEU A 16 -4.89 -9.20 -5.44
N THR A 17 -4.10 -9.31 -4.38
CA THR A 17 -4.08 -8.38 -3.25
C THR A 17 -2.78 -7.57 -3.24
N LEU A 18 -2.91 -6.25 -3.20
CA LEU A 18 -1.80 -5.33 -2.93
C LEU A 18 -1.70 -5.07 -1.42
N LYS A 19 -0.52 -5.31 -0.81
CA LYS A 19 -0.29 -5.22 0.64
C LYS A 19 0.88 -4.28 0.94
N ALA A 20 0.78 -3.55 2.05
CA ALA A 20 1.87 -2.73 2.59
C ALA A 20 2.10 -3.07 4.06
N LEU A 21 3.33 -3.46 4.41
CA LEU A 21 3.75 -3.49 5.82
C LEU A 21 4.25 -2.10 6.19
N VAL A 22 3.51 -1.34 6.98
CA VAL A 22 3.86 0.06 7.27
C VAL A 22 5.13 0.12 8.14
N HIS A 23 6.10 0.95 7.75
CA HIS A 23 7.30 1.20 8.56
C HIS A 23 6.93 1.91 9.88
N PRO A 24 7.52 1.56 11.04
CA PRO A 24 7.17 2.13 12.34
C PRO A 24 7.21 3.66 12.41
N ASP A 25 8.10 4.30 11.65
CA ASP A 25 8.18 5.77 11.57
C ASP A 25 6.87 6.44 11.13
N PHE A 26 5.98 5.70 10.46
CA PHE A 26 4.68 6.18 9.99
C PHE A 26 3.53 5.83 10.93
N LEU A 27 3.82 5.27 12.11
CA LEU A 27 2.83 4.89 13.11
C LEU A 27 2.86 5.80 14.35
N SER A 28 3.73 6.82 14.39
CA SER A 28 3.91 7.67 15.58
C SER A 28 2.74 8.62 15.83
N ASP A 29 2.01 9.00 14.78
CA ASP A 29 0.93 9.98 14.85
C ASP A 29 0.02 9.87 13.61
N GLY A 30 -1.12 10.55 13.68
CA GLY A 30 -2.14 10.51 12.63
C GLY A 30 -1.70 11.14 11.31
N GLU A 31 -0.83 12.16 11.34
CA GLU A 31 -0.36 12.85 10.12
C GLU A 31 0.58 11.94 9.32
N LYS A 32 1.51 11.27 10.00
CA LYS A 32 2.39 10.31 9.36
C LYS A 32 1.64 9.06 8.91
N PHE A 33 0.67 8.58 9.67
CA PHE A 33 -0.15 7.45 9.22
C PHE A 33 -1.01 7.84 8.00
N SER A 34 -1.59 9.04 8.01
CA SER A 34 -2.28 9.62 6.85
C SER A 34 -1.36 9.70 5.62
N THR A 35 -0.10 10.09 5.81
CA THR A 35 0.90 10.07 4.73
C THR A 35 1.11 8.66 4.14
N ALA A 36 1.14 7.63 4.98
CA ALA A 36 1.23 6.24 4.52
C ALA A 36 -0.04 5.78 3.77
N LEU A 37 -1.23 6.14 4.27
CA LEU A 37 -2.50 5.81 3.62
C LEU A 37 -2.65 6.47 2.25
N ASN A 38 -2.37 7.77 2.15
CA ASN A 38 -2.41 8.51 0.90
C ASN A 38 -1.41 7.95 -0.11
N GLY A 39 -0.19 7.63 0.33
CA GLY A 39 0.80 6.97 -0.50
C GLY A 39 0.30 5.61 -1.02
N PHE A 40 -0.30 4.78 -0.15
CA PHE A 40 -0.87 3.50 -0.56
C PHE A 40 -2.02 3.67 -1.56
N TYR A 41 -2.89 4.66 -1.37
CA TYR A 41 -3.98 4.97 -2.29
C TYR A 41 -3.47 5.32 -3.70
N ASN A 42 -2.42 6.13 -3.81
CA ASN A 42 -1.80 6.45 -5.09
C ASN A 42 -1.28 5.18 -5.81
N TYR A 43 -0.65 4.26 -5.07
CA TYR A 43 -0.22 2.98 -5.65
C TYR A 43 -1.40 2.10 -6.05
N LEU A 44 -2.48 2.07 -5.26
CA LEU A 44 -3.69 1.32 -5.57
C LEU A 44 -4.33 1.80 -6.87
N GLU A 45 -4.43 3.11 -7.08
CA GLU A 45 -4.97 3.69 -8.32
C GLU A 45 -4.14 3.28 -9.55
N VAL A 46 -2.81 3.39 -9.48
CA VAL A 46 -1.92 3.00 -10.59
C VAL A 46 -1.97 1.49 -10.83
N PHE A 47 -1.91 0.69 -9.77
CA PHE A 47 -1.87 -0.76 -9.87
C PHE A 47 -3.19 -1.33 -10.41
N SER A 48 -4.33 -0.87 -9.89
CA SER A 48 -5.65 -1.30 -10.36
C SER A 48 -5.88 -0.96 -11.83
N ARG A 49 -5.51 0.26 -12.27
CA ARG A 49 -5.60 0.64 -13.69
C ARG A 49 -4.72 -0.21 -14.59
N SER A 50 -3.56 -0.63 -14.12
CA SER A 50 -2.66 -1.52 -14.87
C SER A 50 -3.25 -2.91 -15.12
N LEU A 51 -4.26 -3.32 -14.33
CA LEU A 51 -4.95 -4.61 -14.44
C LEU A 51 -6.24 -4.56 -15.27
N MET A 52 -6.83 -3.38 -15.47
CA MET A 52 -8.11 -3.19 -16.18
C MET A 52 -7.94 -3.02 -17.70
N ARG A 53 -7.31 -3.98 -18.39
CA ARG A 53 -7.23 -3.93 -19.87
C ARG A 53 -8.59 -3.74 -20.53
#